data_AF-A0A1Q8E8V9-F1
#
_entry.id   AF-A0A1Q8E8V9-F1
#
_cell.length_a   1.000
_cell.length_b   1.000
_cell.length_c   1.000
_cell.angle_alpha   90.00
_cell.angle_beta   90.00
_cell.angle_gamma   90.00
#
_symmetry.space_group_name_H-M   'P 1'
#
loop_
_entity.id
_entity.type
_entity.pdbx_description
1 polymer ?
#
loop_
_entity_poly.entity_id
_entity_poly.type
_entity_poly.pdbx_seq_one_letter_code
_entity_poly.pdbx_strand_id
1 'polypeptide(L)' 'MDKKERKDYVKELKERFEVFQINLVTALWVDRETGVEYIRINDSDLRPLFDSEGKPNINKKFKDDLL' A
#
# COMPACT_ATOMS: atom_id res chain seq x y z
N MET A 1 -3.10 23.03 -5.35
CA MET A 1 -3.55 22.01 -6.32
C MET A 1 -4.88 22.42 -6.90
N ASP A 2 -4.93 22.59 -8.21
CA ASP A 2 -6.16 22.75 -8.94
C ASP A 2 -6.93 21.41 -9.07
N LYS A 3 -8.13 21.45 -9.66
CA LYS A 3 -9.01 20.28 -9.80
C LYS A 3 -8.40 19.19 -10.68
N LYS A 4 -7.57 19.55 -11.66
CA LYS A 4 -6.91 18.62 -12.57
C LYS A 4 -5.74 17.94 -11.86
N GLU A 5 -4.86 18.72 -11.23
CA GLU A 5 -3.74 18.21 -10.43
C GLU A 5 -4.20 17.23 -9.35
N ARG A 6 -5.33 17.51 -8.69
CA ARG A 6 -5.91 16.57 -7.71
C ARG A 6 -6.38 15.26 -8.30
N LYS A 7 -6.95 15.27 -9.51
CA LYS A 7 -7.40 14.04 -10.16
C LYS A 7 -6.23 13.18 -10.60
N ASP A 8 -5.21 13.81 -11.17
CA ASP A 8 -4.01 13.13 -11.65
C ASP A 8 -3.26 12.53 -10.45
N TYR A 9 -3.10 13.29 -9.37
CA TYR A 9 -2.50 12.78 -8.13
C TYR A 9 -3.26 11.60 -7.52
N VAL A 10 -4.60 11.64 -7.48
CA VAL A 10 -5.40 10.50 -7.00
C VAL A 10 -5.25 9.27 -7.89
N LYS A 11 -5.08 9.46 -9.21
CA LYS A 11 -4.83 8.37 -10.14
C LYS A 11 -3.47 7.73 -9.87
N GLU A 12 -2.41 8.52 -9.76
CA GLU A 12 -1.05 8.06 -9.44
C GLU A 12 -1.01 7.30 -8.11
N LEU A 13 -1.70 7.82 -7.08
CA LEU A 13 -1.80 7.12 -5.79
C LEU A 13 -2.45 5.75 -5.92
N LYS A 14 -3.49 5.60 -6.75
CA LYS A 14 -4.12 4.28 -6.96
C LYS A 14 -3.22 3.32 -7.70
N GLU A 15 -2.39 3.81 -8.62
CA GLU A 15 -1.46 2.99 -9.40
C GLU A 15 -0.21 2.59 -8.60
N ARG A 16 0.13 3.36 -7.55
CA ARG A 16 1.26 3.10 -6.64
C ARG A 16 1.05 1.87 -5.75
N PHE A 17 -0.18 1.57 -5.35
CA PHE A 17 -0.45 0.46 -4.44
C PHE A 17 -0.91 -0.79 -5.20
N GLU A 18 -0.24 -1.91 -4.93
CA GLU A 18 -0.76 -3.22 -5.30
C GLU A 18 -1.68 -3.71 -4.17
N VAL A 19 -2.89 -4.16 -4.52
CA VAL A 19 -3.91 -4.56 -3.53
C VAL A 19 -4.27 -6.03 -3.68
N PHE A 20 -4.03 -6.80 -2.62
CA PHE A 20 -4.37 -8.21 -2.52
C PHE A 20 -5.54 -8.41 -1.58
N GLN A 21 -6.68 -8.84 -2.10
CA GLN A 21 -7.82 -9.19 -1.26
C GLN A 21 -7.53 -10.51 -0.53
N ILE A 22 -7.45 -10.47 0.80
CA ILE A 22 -7.24 -11.68 1.62
C ILE A 22 -8.58 -12.37 1.89
N ASN A 23 -9.61 -11.58 2.21
CA ASN A 23 -10.99 -12.05 2.42
C ASN A 23 -11.98 -10.90 2.22
N LEU A 24 -13.27 -11.11 2.49
CA LEU A 24 -14.33 -10.10 2.28
C LEU A 24 -14.10 -8.78 3.03
N VAL A 25 -13.37 -8.80 4.15
CA VAL A 25 -13.17 -7.64 5.04
C VAL A 25 -11.72 -7.23 5.17
N THR A 26 -10.78 -7.95 4.56
CA THR A 26 -9.34 -7.73 4.74
C THR A 26 -8.64 -7.67 3.39
N ALA A 27 -7.84 -6.63 3.19
CA ALA A 27 -6.95 -6.48 2.05
C ALA A 27 -5.53 -6.12 2.50
N LEU A 28 -4.53 -6.69 1.84
CA LEU A 28 -3.14 -6.27 1.95
C LEU A 28 -2.85 -5.25 0.86
N TRP A 29 -2.30 -4.11 1.24
CA TRP A 29 -1.85 -3.06 0.34
C TRP A 29 -0.33 -3.03 0.39
N VAL A 30 0.33 -3.09 -0.76
CA VAL A 30 1.78 -2.99 -0.87
C VAL A 30 2.11 -1.73 -1.63
N ASP A 31 2.87 -0.83 -1.00
CA ASP A 31 3.43 0.31 -1.69
C ASP A 31 4.52 -0.18 -2.66
N ARG A 32 4.30 -0.05 -3.96
CA ARG A 32 5.25 -0.53 -4.97
C ARG A 32 6.55 0.27 -5.00
N GLU A 33 6.59 1.48 -4.44
CA GLU A 33 7.80 2.30 -4.41
C GLU A 33 8.76 1.87 -3.30
N THR A 34 8.23 1.46 -2.14
CA THR A 34 9.02 1.18 -0.93
C THR A 34 8.99 -0.30 -0.52
N GLY A 35 8.03 -1.06 -1.05
CA GLY A 35 7.69 -2.40 -0.61
C GLY A 35 6.94 -2.46 0.73
N VAL A 36 6.62 -1.33 1.36
CA VAL A 36 5.95 -1.32 2.68
C VAL A 36 4.56 -1.92 2.59
N GLU A 37 4.25 -2.79 3.54
CA GLU A 37 2.96 -3.47 3.64
C GLU A 37 2.01 -2.80 4.63
N TYR A 38 0.75 -2.69 4.22
CA TYR A 38 -0.34 -2.17 5.02
C TYR A 38 -1.50 -3.16 5.01
N ILE A 39 -2.15 -3.35 6.15
CA ILE A 39 -3.38 -4.11 6.24
C ILE A 39 -4.57 -3.17 6.32
N ARG A 40 -5.53 -3.38 5.43
CA ARG A 40 -6.84 -2.74 5.47
C ARG A 40 -7.82 -3.73 6.09
N ILE A 41 -8.41 -3.35 7.22
CA ILE A 41 -9.45 -4.13 7.90
C ILE A 41 -10.75 -3.32 7.83
N ASN A 42 -11.79 -3.94 7.27
CA ASN A 42 -13.00 -3.28 6.83
C ASN A 42 -12.71 -2.12 5.87
N ASP A 43 -13.70 -1.26 5.63
CA ASP A 43 -13.52 -0.12 4.74
C ASP A 43 -12.84 1.11 5.38
N SER A 44 -12.56 1.08 6.68
CA SER A 44 -12.17 2.27 7.44
C SER A 44 -10.73 2.28 7.95
N ASP A 45 -10.12 1.13 8.24
CA ASP A 45 -8.84 1.08 8.96
C ASP A 45 -7.71 0.56 8.06
N LEU A 46 -6.80 1.44 7.67
CA LEU A 46 -5.53 1.08 7.03
C LEU A 46 -4.39 1.26 8.03
N ARG A 47 -3.63 0.21 8.29
CA ARG A 47 -2.53 0.24 9.27
C ARG A 47 -1.27 -0.39 8.67
N PRO A 48 -0.08 0.20 8.90
CA PRO A 48 1.17 -0.45 8.52
C PRO A 48 1.32 -1.77 9.28
N LEU A 49 1.80 -2.81 8.59
CA LEU A 49 2.26 -4.01 9.25
C LEU A 49 3.67 -3.74 9.78
N PHE A 50 3.94 -4.15 11.02
CA PHE A 50 5.26 -4.02 11.64
C PHE A 50 5.90 -5.38 11.85
N ASP A 51 7.22 -5.44 11.71
CA ASP A 51 8.03 -6.58 12.11
C ASP A 51 8.19 -6.67 13.63
N SER A 52 8.92 -7.69 14.10
CA SER A 52 9.20 -7.89 15.52
C SER A 52 10.06 -6.79 16.16
N GLU A 53 10.76 -5.98 15.36
CA GLU A 53 11.54 -4.82 15.81
C GLU A 53 10.70 -3.52 15.82
N GLY A 54 9.44 -3.58 15.40
CA GLY A 54 8.56 -2.41 15.29
C GLY A 54 8.81 -1.57 14.04
N LYS A 55 9.55 -2.07 13.03
CA LYS A 55 9.76 -1.39 11.75
C LYS A 55 8.68 -1.83 10.75
N PRO A 56 8.30 -1.00 9.76
CA PRO A 56 7.34 -1.42 8.75
C PRO A 56 7.81 -2.68 8.04
N ASN A 57 6.90 -3.64 7.85
CA ASN A 57 7.20 -4.85 7.10
C ASN A 57 7.41 -4.49 5.63
N ILE A 58 8.48 -5.00 5.03
CA ILE A 58 8.85 -4.71 3.64
C ILE A 58 8.78 -5.98 2.82
N ASN A 59 7.90 -5.98 1.82
CA ASN A 59 7.79 -7.06 0.86
C ASN A 59 8.99 -7.07 -0.09
N LYS A 60 9.86 -8.07 0.07
CA LYS A 60 11.09 -8.20 -0.72
C LYS A 60 10.84 -8.33 -2.22
N LYS A 61 9.72 -8.93 -2.66
CA LYS A 61 9.42 -9.06 -4.10
C LYS A 61 9.28 -7.69 -4.76
N PHE A 62 8.58 -6.77 -4.10
CA PHE A 62 8.37 -5.41 -4.60
C PHE A 62 9.60 -4.51 -4.40
N LYS A 63 10.41 -4.79 -3.37
CA LYS A 63 11.68 -4.10 -3.17
C LYS A 63 12.73 -4.51 -4.20
N ASP A 64 12.77 -5.79 -4.55
CA ASP A 64 13.83 -6.37 -5.41
C ASP A 64 13.45 -6.29 -6.90
N ASP A 65 12.16 -6.21 -7.27
CA ASP A 65 11.71 -5.88 -8.64
C ASP A 65 11.95 -4.40 -9.02
N LEU A 66 12.49 -3.59 -8.09
CA LEU A 66 12.99 -2.23 -8.34
C LEU A 66 14.50 -2.18 -8.70
N LEU A 67 15.16 -3.33 -8.91
CA LEU A 67 16.58 -3.43 -9.30
C LEU A 67 16.77 -3.67 -10.81
#